data_AF-A0A0N4XP39-F1
#
_entry.id   AF-A0A0N4XP39-F1
#
_cell.length_a   1.000
_cell.length_b   1.000
_cell.length_c   1.000
_cell.angle_alpha   90.00
_cell.angle_beta   90.00
_cell.angle_gamma   90.00
#
_symmetry.space_group_name_H-M   'P 1'
#
loop_
_entity.id
_entity.type
_entity.pdbx_description
1 polymer ?
#
loop_
_entity_poly.entity_id
_entity_poly.type
_entity_poly.pdbx_seq_one_letter_code
_entity_poly.pdbx_strand_id
1 'polypeptide(L)'
;MLGVFVYLLAGEFFAEDSPQKIYSSALSLVREDGRCQDLFGSTIAGFGEETSRGRRRHVAHHKYEKDGRQRIRVLFHLKVIKHLFERIMVQ
;
A
#
# COMPACT_ATOMS: atom_id res chain seq x y z
N MET A 1 13.87 -13.51 -7.00
CA MET A 1 12.84 -12.91 -7.87
C MET A 1 12.26 -11.72 -7.13
N LEU A 2 12.29 -10.51 -7.71
CA LEU A 2 11.58 -9.36 -7.14
C LEU A 2 10.11 -9.49 -7.59
N GLY A 3 9.23 -9.96 -6.71
CA GLY A 3 7.79 -10.03 -6.99
C GLY A 3 7.15 -8.65 -6.85
N VAL A 4 6.34 -8.25 -7.82
CA VAL A 4 5.47 -7.08 -7.68
C VAL A 4 4.09 -7.58 -7.27
N PHE A 5 3.66 -7.26 -6.04
CA PHE A 5 2.34 -7.61 -5.55
C PHE A 5 1.38 -6.46 -5.87
N VAL A 6 0.37 -6.74 -6.69
CA VAL A 6 -0.67 -5.75 -6.99
C VAL A 6 -1.87 -6.07 -6.12
N TYR A 7 -2.21 -5.16 -5.21
CA TYR A 7 -3.36 -5.32 -4.33
C TYR A 7 -4.48 -4.39 -4.82
N LEU A 8 -5.52 -4.99 -5.41
CA LEU A 8 -6.70 -4.26 -5.87
C LEU A 8 -7.70 -4.16 -4.72
N LEU A 9 -7.68 -3.03 -4.03
CA LEU A 9 -8.71 -2.66 -3.08
C LEU A 9 -9.91 -2.12 -3.85
N ALA A 10 -10.91 -2.95 -4.06
CA ALA A 10 -12.21 -2.53 -4.60
C ALA A 10 -13.10 -1.83 -3.53
N GLY A 11 -12.65 -1.79 -2.28
CA GLY A 11 -13.36 -1.17 -1.16
C GLY A 11 -12.98 0.30 -0.97
N GLU A 12 -13.88 1.19 -1.41
CA GLU A 12 -14.14 2.54 -0.87
C GLU A 12 -12.97 3.49 -0.59
N PHE A 13 -11.98 3.57 -1.48
CA PHE A 13 -11.15 4.78 -1.55
C PHE A 13 -11.75 5.73 -2.56
N PHE A 14 -12.46 6.75 -2.06
CA PHE A 14 -12.92 7.83 -2.92
C PHE A 14 -11.73 8.72 -3.29
N ALA A 15 -11.77 9.33 -4.47
CA ALA A 15 -10.72 10.27 -4.91
C ALA A 15 -10.55 11.49 -3.99
N GLU A 16 -11.51 11.72 -3.10
CA GLU A 16 -11.49 12.74 -2.06
C GLU A 16 -10.55 12.39 -0.89
N ASP A 17 -10.23 11.11 -0.71
CA ASP A 17 -9.33 10.68 0.35
C ASP A 17 -7.88 11.10 0.08
N SER A 18 -7.18 11.50 1.14
CA SER A 18 -5.74 11.79 1.02
C SER A 18 -4.94 10.51 0.71
N PRO A 19 -3.84 10.59 -0.05
CA PRO A 19 -2.95 9.45 -0.30
C PRO A 19 -2.48 8.73 0.97
N GLN A 20 -2.32 9.48 2.07
CA GLN A 20 -1.95 8.93 3.37
C GLN A 20 -3.06 8.06 3.98
N LYS A 21 -4.33 8.48 3.87
CA LYS A 21 -5.48 7.71 4.36
C LYS A 21 -5.62 6.41 3.56
N ILE A 22 -5.47 6.49 2.24
CA ILE A 22 -5.47 5.33 1.33
C ILE A 22 -4.35 4.35 1.72
N TYR A 23 -3.12 4.85 1.94
CA TYR A 23 -1.99 4.03 2.41
C TYR A 23 -2.28 3.33 3.74
N SER A 24 -2.74 4.07 4.76
CA SER A 24 -2.96 3.51 6.09
C SER A 24 -4.01 2.40 6.07
N SER A 25 -5.13 2.63 5.38
CA SER A 25 -6.20 1.63 5.25
C SER A 25 -5.75 0.43 4.42
N ALA A 26 -5.03 0.65 3.32
CA ALA A 26 -4.49 -0.45 2.51
C ALA A 26 -3.51 -1.32 3.30
N LEU A 27 -2.64 -0.71 4.10
CA LEU A 27 -1.73 -1.43 4.98
C LEU A 27 -2.47 -2.27 6.03
N SER A 28 -3.55 -1.75 6.61
CA SER A 28 -4.38 -2.53 7.54
C SER A 28 -5.02 -3.73 6.86
N LEU A 29 -5.59 -3.55 5.66
CA LEU A 29 -6.22 -4.64 4.92
C LEU A 29 -5.22 -5.74 4.54
N VAL A 30 -4.01 -5.37 4.12
CA VAL A 30 -2.92 -6.33 3.88
C VAL A 30 -2.51 -7.09 5.14
N ARG A 31 -2.57 -6.46 6.32
CA ARG A 31 -2.25 -7.12 7.59
C ARG A 31 -3.32 -8.09 8.06
N GLU A 32 -4.57 -7.83 7.70
CA GLU A 32 -5.74 -8.64 8.08
C GLU A 32 -6.02 -9.78 7.08
N ASP A 33 -5.57 -9.67 5.83
CA ASP A 33 -5.77 -10.70 4.81
C ASP A 33 -4.90 -11.94 5.10
N GLY A 34 -5.55 -13.06 5.43
CA GLY A 34 -4.89 -14.34 5.72
C GLY A 34 -3.96 -14.82 4.60
N ARG A 35 -4.29 -14.52 3.33
CA ARG A 35 -3.40 -14.85 2.19
C ARG A 35 -2.11 -14.06 2.25
N CYS A 36 -2.18 -12.78 2.62
CA CYS A 36 -1.00 -11.95 2.82
C CYS A 36 -0.19 -12.43 4.02
N GLN A 37 -0.82 -12.88 5.09
CA GLN A 37 -0.13 -13.49 6.24
C GLN A 37 0.57 -14.80 5.86
N ASP A 38 -0.04 -15.64 5.03
CA ASP A 38 0.56 -16.88 4.54
C ASP A 38 1.79 -16.61 3.66
N LEU A 39 1.68 -15.62 2.76
CA LEU A 39 2.74 -15.21 1.84
C LEU A 39 3.90 -14.49 2.56
N PHE A 40 3.59 -13.57 3.45
CA PHE A 40 4.56 -12.63 4.04
C PHE A 40 4.97 -12.97 5.47
N GLY A 41 4.21 -13.84 6.13
CA GLY A 41 4.30 -14.10 7.57
C GLY A 41 3.44 -13.15 8.41
N SER A 42 3.33 -13.46 9.70
CA SER A 42 2.46 -12.75 10.66
C SER A 42 2.89 -11.33 11.00
N THR A 43 4.10 -10.91 10.60
CA THR A 43 4.62 -9.56 10.86
C THR A 43 4.87 -8.84 9.54
N ILE A 44 3.94 -7.96 9.20
CA ILE A 44 3.99 -7.12 8.00
C ILE A 44 4.16 -5.66 8.45
N ALA A 45 5.34 -5.10 8.19
CA ALA A 45 5.60 -3.69 8.41
C ALA A 45 5.46 -2.94 7.09
N GLY A 46 4.57 -1.96 7.04
CA GLY A 46 4.43 -1.08 5.88
C GLY A 46 5.48 0.03 5.90
N PHE A 47 6.09 0.27 4.74
CA PHE A 47 7.03 1.35 4.47
C PHE A 47 6.47 2.20 3.35
N GLY A 48 5.76 3.26 3.73
CA GLY A 48 5.15 4.22 2.82
C GLY A 48 5.91 5.53 2.67
N GLU A 49 7.17 5.59 3.11
CA GLU A 49 7.96 6.80 3.42
C GLU A 49 7.90 7.26 4.90
N GLU A 50 8.51 6.48 5.78
CA GLU A 50 9.28 7.00 6.91
C GLU A 50 10.26 5.93 7.40
N THR A 51 11.54 6.28 7.49
CA THR A 51 12.50 5.53 8.32
C THR A 51 12.22 5.86 9.79
N SER A 52 12.80 5.08 10.68
CA SER A 52 12.65 5.09 12.14
C SER A 52 12.91 6.43 12.88
N ARG A 53 13.04 7.58 12.18
CA ARG A 53 13.46 8.88 12.73
C ARG A 53 12.80 10.12 12.06
N GLY A 54 11.48 10.15 11.95
CA GLY A 54 10.69 11.40 12.06
C GLY A 54 10.87 12.44 10.95
N ARG A 55 10.60 12.08 9.68
CA ARG A 55 10.29 13.07 8.64
C ARG A 55 9.21 12.54 7.71
N ARG A 56 7.96 12.91 8.00
CA ARG A 56 6.77 12.61 7.18
C ARG A 56 7.01 13.09 5.76
N ARG A 57 7.26 12.18 4.82
CA ARG A 57 7.24 12.48 3.39
C ARG A 57 6.03 11.82 2.74
N HIS A 58 5.56 12.46 1.67
CA HIS A 58 4.29 12.13 1.03
C HIS A 58 4.37 10.77 0.36
N VAL A 59 3.47 9.84 0.73
CA VAL A 59 3.35 8.55 0.05
C VAL A 59 3.31 8.74 -1.46
N ALA A 60 4.14 7.98 -2.18
CA ALA A 60 4.17 8.01 -3.64
C ALA A 60 2.77 7.71 -4.19
N HIS A 61 2.22 8.66 -4.94
CA HIS A 61 0.87 8.57 -5.49
C HIS A 61 0.78 9.23 -6.85
N HIS A 62 -0.22 8.83 -7.62
CA HIS A 62 -0.53 9.39 -8.92
C HIS A 62 -2.04 9.52 -9.07
N LYS A 63 -2.52 10.75 -9.32
CA LYS A 63 -3.93 11.00 -9.65
C LYS A 63 -4.13 10.76 -11.14
N TYR A 64 -5.21 10.07 -11.50
CA TYR A 64 -5.52 9.75 -12.89
C TYR A 64 -7.04 9.73 -13.11
N GLU A 65 -7.48 9.94 -14.35
CA GLU A 65 -8.88 9.77 -14.74
C GLU A 65 -9.07 8.38 -15.37
N LYS A 66 -10.15 7.71 -15.01
CA LYS A 66 -10.57 6.46 -15.65
C LYS A 66 -12.09 6.33 -15.62
N ASP A 67 -12.69 6.07 -16.77
CA ASP A 67 -14.14 5.95 -16.96
C ASP A 67 -14.91 7.21 -16.49
N GLY A 68 -14.36 8.40 -16.76
CA GLY A 68 -14.94 9.69 -16.35
C GLY A 68 -14.88 9.96 -14.84
N ARG A 69 -14.11 9.18 -14.08
CA ARG A 69 -13.94 9.34 -12.63
C ARG A 69 -12.47 9.58 -12.29
N GLN A 70 -12.23 10.57 -11.45
CA GLN A 70 -10.93 10.79 -10.83
C GLN A 70 -10.61 9.64 -9.88
N ARG A 71 -9.34 9.21 -9.86
CA ARG A 71 -8.82 8.12 -9.02
C ARG A 71 -7.43 8.47 -8.50
N ILE A 72 -7.00 7.77 -7.46
CA ILE A 72 -5.67 7.93 -6.87
C ILE A 72 -5.01 6.56 -6.78
N ARG A 73 -3.89 6.39 -7.48
CA ARG A 73 -3.00 5.26 -7.32
C ARG A 73 -2.01 5.56 -6.21
N VAL A 74 -1.86 4.65 -5.24
CA VAL A 74 -0.88 4.75 -4.15
C VAL A 74 0.11 3.59 -4.23
N LEU A 75 1.39 3.88 -4.03
CA LEU A 75 2.48 2.92 -4.18
C LEU A 75 3.37 2.94 -2.94
N PHE A 76 3.53 1.80 -2.28
CA PHE A 76 4.33 1.67 -1.07
C PHE A 76 5.04 0.32 -1.01
N HIS A 77 5.98 0.19 -0.09
CA HIS A 77 6.74 -1.03 0.13
C HIS A 77 6.30 -1.73 1.42
N LEU A 78 6.42 -3.04 1.47
CA LEU A 78 6.30 -3.83 2.70
C LEU A 78 7.66 -4.38 3.08
N LYS A 79 7.95 -4.45 4.38
CA LYS A 79 9.01 -5.28 4.94
C LYS A 79 8.35 -6.44 5.68
N VAL A 80 8.81 -7.64 5.36
CA VAL A 80 8.26 -8.89 5.85
C VAL A 80 9.40 -9.72 6.42
N ILE A 81 9.14 -10.60 7.38
CA ILE A 81 10.21 -11.34 8.09
C ILE A 81 10.93 -12.32 7.16
N LYS A 82 10.21 -12.90 6.19
CA LYS A 82 10.74 -14.00 5.37
C LYS A 82 11.49 -13.56 4.12
N HIS A 83 11.26 -12.37 3.55
CA HIS A 83 11.90 -11.89 2.31
C HIS A 83 12.09 -10.36 2.27
N LEU A 84 13.10 -9.93 1.52
CA LEU A 84 13.50 -8.53 1.32
C LEU A 84 12.44 -7.77 0.49
N PHE A 85 11.98 -6.64 1.03
CA PHE A 85 11.13 -5.59 0.44
C PHE A 85 10.31 -5.93 -0.82
N GLU A 86 8.99 -5.96 -0.68
CA GLU A 86 8.06 -6.08 -1.81
C GLU A 86 7.29 -4.79 -2.04
N ARG A 87 6.97 -4.49 -3.30
CA ARG A 87 6.28 -3.26 -3.71
C ARG A 87 4.80 -3.56 -3.93
N ILE A 88 3.94 -2.82 -3.24
CA ILE A 88 2.49 -2.88 -3.40
C ILE A 88 1.95 -1.65 -4.10
N MET A 89 1.15 -1.90 -5.13
CA MET A 89 0.41 -0.88 -5.87
C MET A 89 -1.09 -1.02 -5.60
N VAL A 90 -1.71 0.08 -5.18
CA VAL A 90 -3.16 0.23 -4.94
C VAL A 90 -3.72 1.25 -5.94
N GLN A 91 -4.90 0.98 -6.52
CA GLN A 91 -5.49 1.74 -7.64
C GLN A 91 -6.73 2.54 -7.26
#